data_AF-A0A7X8WRF5-F1
#
_entry.id   AF-A0A7X8WRF5-F1
#
_cell.length_a   1.000
_cell.length_b   1.000
_cell.length_c   1.000
_cell.angle_alpha   90.00
_cell.angle_beta   90.00
_cell.angle_gamma   90.00
#
_symmetry.space_group_name_H-M   'P 1'
#
loop_
_entity.id
_entity.type
_entity.pdbx_description
1 polymer ?
#
loop_
_entity_poly.entity_id
_entity_poly.type
_entity_poly.pdbx_seq_one_letter_code
_entity_poly.pdbx_strand_id
1 'polypeptide(L)'
;MGPAQRDSKNFSYVRPTHEEEAAFMATAHAKFTGEVGVCISTSGPGALHLLNGLYDAQGDNAPVVAIVGQQGRVSLGSEFQQEINLERVFSDVAVFVQTVTTPMHTQLVVDKAIRMAKAYRGPAVVVLPADIQNLEMEEPAVEHFVSRSGVGYVEDRLVPDDSALAKAAEVLNSGEKVAMLVGQGAIGATDEVLEVAERLGAGVSTALLGKQVVPGDIAYHTQQLGLLGSRPSYDMMQTCDTLLLVGTNFPYGEFLPPTGQARAVQIDLSPRHLGIRYPTEVNLWGDAKTTLSALLPHLQQHDTAWQDSIAEQMRDWDAENDRVAQTKADPINPRRVFTTLNDKLPQNAIITADAG
;
A
#
# COMPACT_ATOMS: atom_id res chain seq x y z
N MET A 1 9.24 -12.85 28.58
CA MET A 1 10.07 -13.64 27.64
C MET A 1 9.64 -15.09 27.74
N GLY A 2 8.95 -15.60 26.71
CA GLY A 2 8.53 -17.00 26.64
C GLY A 2 9.69 -17.94 26.26
N PRO A 3 9.50 -19.27 26.36
CA PRO A 3 10.52 -20.28 26.06
C PRO A 3 11.12 -20.13 24.66
N ALA A 4 10.29 -19.91 23.63
CA ALA A 4 10.74 -19.80 22.24
C ALA A 4 11.75 -18.66 21.97
N GLN A 5 11.68 -17.56 22.73
CA GLN A 5 12.64 -16.46 22.60
C GLN A 5 13.99 -16.78 23.26
N ARG A 6 14.03 -17.68 24.25
CA ARG A 6 15.27 -18.05 24.95
C ARG A 6 16.15 -18.96 24.10
N ASP A 7 15.53 -19.72 23.19
CA ASP A 7 16.21 -20.72 22.38
C ASP A 7 16.48 -20.28 20.93
N SER A 8 15.85 -19.20 20.45
CA SER A 8 16.06 -18.69 19.09
C SER A 8 17.09 -17.55 19.03
N LYS A 9 18.13 -17.72 18.20
CA LYS A 9 19.06 -16.62 17.83
C LYS A 9 18.55 -15.76 16.65
N ASN A 10 17.38 -16.10 16.09
CA ASN A 10 16.93 -15.59 14.78
C ASN A 10 15.68 -14.71 14.86
N PHE A 11 15.08 -14.54 16.04
CA PHE A 11 13.90 -13.67 16.22
C PHE A 11 14.10 -12.69 17.38
N SER A 12 13.74 -11.44 17.14
CA SER A 12 13.72 -10.37 18.14
C SER A 12 12.28 -10.08 18.53
N TYR A 13 11.92 -10.30 19.80
CA TYR A 13 10.62 -9.92 20.33
C TYR A 13 10.68 -8.48 20.84
N VAL A 14 9.85 -7.62 20.25
CA VAL A 14 9.65 -6.24 20.70
C VAL A 14 8.33 -6.18 21.47
N ARG A 15 8.39 -5.73 22.73
CA ARG A 15 7.22 -5.67 23.61
C ARG A 15 6.60 -4.27 23.56
N PRO A 16 5.39 -4.10 22.98
CA PRO A 16 4.66 -2.84 23.05
C PRO A 16 3.94 -2.68 24.40
N THR A 17 3.37 -1.50 24.63
CA THR A 17 2.52 -1.22 25.79
C THR A 17 1.05 -1.56 25.55
N HIS A 18 0.62 -1.59 24.30
CA HIS A 18 -0.73 -1.99 23.88
C HIS A 18 -0.68 -2.86 22.61
N GLU A 19 -1.58 -3.81 22.42
CA GLU A 19 -1.55 -4.69 21.25
C GLU A 19 -1.85 -3.96 19.94
N GLU A 20 -2.62 -2.87 20.00
CA GLU A 20 -2.82 -1.97 18.85
C GLU A 20 -1.49 -1.43 18.30
N GLU A 21 -0.58 -1.01 19.20
CA GLU A 21 0.77 -0.58 18.82
C GLU A 21 1.54 -1.74 18.17
N ALA A 22 1.37 -2.97 18.66
CA ALA A 22 1.98 -4.16 18.07
C ALA A 22 1.58 -4.34 16.60
N ALA A 23 0.28 -4.17 16.32
CA ALA A 23 -0.25 -4.26 14.97
C ALA A 23 0.28 -3.12 14.09
N PHE A 24 0.25 -1.86 14.56
CA PHE A 24 0.83 -0.73 13.81
C PHE A 24 2.33 -0.88 13.56
N MET A 25 3.10 -1.39 14.52
CA MET A 25 4.53 -1.64 14.36
C MET A 25 4.80 -2.72 13.29
N ALA A 26 4.02 -3.79 13.28
CA ALA A 26 4.11 -4.82 12.24
C ALA A 26 3.74 -4.26 10.86
N THR A 27 2.68 -3.45 10.79
CA THR A 27 2.28 -2.77 9.56
C THR A 27 3.35 -1.82 9.06
N ALA A 28 3.93 -1.00 9.93
CA ALA A 28 5.04 -0.10 9.59
C ALA A 28 6.27 -0.87 9.11
N HIS A 29 6.61 -1.98 9.78
CA HIS A 29 7.70 -2.86 9.32
C HIS A 29 7.46 -3.32 7.88
N ALA A 30 6.25 -3.79 7.56
CA ALA A 30 5.90 -4.22 6.22
C ALA A 30 5.99 -3.08 5.19
N LYS A 31 5.47 -1.90 5.53
CA LYS A 31 5.49 -0.70 4.66
C LYS A 31 6.92 -0.22 4.35
N PHE A 32 7.80 -0.20 5.35
CA PHE A 32 9.15 0.37 5.20
C PHE A 32 10.21 -0.61 4.71
N THR A 33 10.02 -1.92 4.92
CA THR A 33 11.01 -2.94 4.52
C THR A 33 10.62 -3.72 3.27
N GLY A 34 9.32 -3.79 2.95
CA GLY A 34 8.78 -4.71 1.95
C GLY A 34 8.71 -6.18 2.42
N GLU A 35 9.14 -6.48 3.65
CA GLU A 35 9.02 -7.80 4.26
C GLU A 35 7.66 -8.00 4.93
N VAL A 36 7.37 -9.22 5.40
CA VAL A 36 6.14 -9.51 6.13
C VAL A 36 6.26 -9.02 7.56
N GLY A 37 5.37 -8.12 7.98
CA GLY A 37 5.23 -7.73 9.37
C GLY A 37 4.61 -8.86 10.19
N VAL A 38 5.10 -9.10 11.41
CA VAL A 38 4.53 -10.12 12.32
C VAL A 38 4.22 -9.50 13.67
N CYS A 39 2.99 -9.67 14.15
CA CYS A 39 2.60 -9.34 15.51
C CYS A 39 1.98 -10.56 16.22
N ILE A 40 2.06 -10.57 17.54
CA ILE A 40 1.47 -11.61 18.37
C ILE A 40 0.59 -11.00 19.45
N SER A 41 -0.50 -11.68 19.80
CA SER A 41 -1.37 -11.27 20.91
C SER A 41 -1.97 -12.48 21.63
N THR A 42 -2.45 -12.25 22.85
CA THR A 42 -3.21 -13.23 23.61
C THR A 42 -4.63 -13.41 23.06
N SER A 43 -5.41 -14.33 23.63
CA SER A 43 -6.82 -14.55 23.30
C SER A 43 -7.73 -13.42 23.78
N GLY A 44 -8.97 -13.44 23.30
CA GLY A 44 -10.03 -12.57 23.82
C GLY A 44 -9.73 -11.08 23.60
N PRO A 45 -9.69 -10.24 24.66
CA PRO A 45 -9.55 -8.79 24.51
C PRO A 45 -8.22 -8.37 23.85
N GLY A 46 -7.12 -9.07 24.12
CA GLY A 46 -5.84 -8.75 23.48
C GLY A 46 -5.89 -8.99 21.97
N ALA A 47 -6.63 -10.00 21.51
CA ALA A 47 -6.85 -10.22 20.08
C ALA A 47 -7.64 -9.07 19.47
N LEU A 48 -8.70 -8.60 20.13
CA LEU A 48 -9.52 -7.49 19.66
C LEU A 48 -8.72 -6.19 19.52
N HIS A 49 -7.77 -5.93 20.42
CA HIS A 49 -6.91 -4.75 20.36
C HIS A 49 -6.00 -4.70 19.12
N LEU A 50 -5.82 -5.80 18.39
CA LEU A 50 -5.07 -5.77 17.11
C LEU A 50 -5.87 -5.11 15.97
N LEU A 51 -7.20 -5.03 16.06
CA LEU A 51 -8.06 -4.74 14.92
C LEU A 51 -7.71 -3.43 14.19
N ASN A 52 -7.46 -2.34 14.91
CA ASN A 52 -7.14 -1.05 14.28
C ASN A 52 -5.88 -1.12 13.41
N GLY A 53 -4.77 -1.66 13.96
CA GLY A 53 -3.53 -1.79 13.18
C GLY A 53 -3.62 -2.82 12.05
N LEU A 54 -4.50 -3.83 12.16
CA LEU A 54 -4.78 -4.75 11.06
C LEU A 54 -5.64 -4.08 9.96
N TYR A 55 -6.59 -3.22 10.31
CA TYR A 55 -7.32 -2.42 9.32
C TYR A 55 -6.41 -1.40 8.63
N ASP A 56 -5.42 -0.83 9.33
CA ASP A 56 -4.37 -0.02 8.71
C ASP A 56 -3.57 -0.84 7.68
N ALA A 57 -3.17 -2.07 8.03
CA ALA A 57 -2.50 -2.96 7.07
C ALA A 57 -3.40 -3.34 5.90
N GLN A 58 -4.68 -3.60 6.12
CA GLN A 58 -5.62 -3.90 5.05
C GLN A 58 -5.79 -2.71 4.10
N GLY A 59 -6.03 -1.51 4.64
CA GLY A 59 -6.25 -0.29 3.87
C GLY A 59 -5.03 0.08 3.01
N ASP A 60 -3.84 -0.08 3.56
CA ASP A 60 -2.59 0.27 2.88
C ASP A 60 -2.00 -0.87 2.06
N ASN A 61 -2.68 -2.02 1.99
CA ASN A 61 -2.23 -3.24 1.33
C ASN A 61 -0.84 -3.70 1.82
N ALA A 62 -0.66 -3.76 3.14
CA ALA A 62 0.58 -4.20 3.78
C ALA A 62 0.50 -5.67 4.21
N PRO A 63 1.51 -6.51 3.88
CA PRO A 63 1.52 -7.92 4.25
C PRO A 63 1.85 -8.09 5.74
N VAL A 64 0.85 -8.44 6.56
CA VAL A 64 0.99 -8.64 8.00
C VAL A 64 0.47 -10.01 8.41
N VAL A 65 1.18 -10.72 9.29
CA VAL A 65 0.70 -11.95 9.93
C VAL A 65 0.52 -11.71 11.43
N ALA A 66 -0.71 -11.89 11.92
CA ALA A 66 -1.04 -11.85 13.34
C ALA A 66 -1.19 -13.26 13.88
N ILE A 67 -0.43 -13.61 14.94
CA ILE A 67 -0.59 -14.87 15.67
C ILE A 67 -1.32 -14.57 16.98
N VAL A 68 -2.53 -15.06 17.12
CA VAL A 68 -3.41 -14.76 18.25
C VAL A 68 -3.71 -16.02 19.05
N GLY A 69 -3.58 -15.92 20.38
CA GLY A 69 -3.97 -16.99 21.28
C GLY A 69 -5.46 -17.32 21.21
N GLN A 70 -5.83 -18.53 21.61
CA GLN A 70 -7.21 -18.93 21.90
C GLN A 70 -7.25 -19.73 23.20
N GLN A 71 -8.41 -19.80 23.84
CA GLN A 71 -8.64 -20.69 24.98
C GLN A 71 -8.35 -22.16 24.60
N GLY A 72 -8.14 -22.98 25.62
CA GLY A 72 -7.95 -24.42 25.42
C GLY A 72 -9.15 -25.04 24.72
N ARG A 73 -8.92 -25.92 23.74
CA ARG A 73 -9.99 -26.45 22.87
C ARG A 73 -11.18 -27.08 23.62
N VAL A 74 -10.93 -27.70 24.79
CA VAL A 74 -11.96 -28.35 25.61
C VAL A 74 -13.00 -27.36 26.16
N SER A 75 -12.65 -26.08 26.34
CA SER A 75 -13.57 -25.07 26.86
C SER A 75 -14.30 -24.28 25.78
N LEU A 76 -14.03 -24.52 24.49
CA LEU A 76 -14.69 -23.78 23.42
C LEU A 76 -16.17 -24.19 23.32
N GLY A 77 -17.04 -23.20 23.19
CA GLY A 77 -18.51 -23.35 23.18
C GLY A 77 -19.14 -23.38 24.57
N SER A 78 -18.35 -23.21 25.64
CA SER A 78 -18.86 -23.21 27.02
C SER A 78 -19.07 -21.82 27.61
N GLU A 79 -18.88 -20.75 26.82
CA GLU A 79 -18.82 -19.36 27.31
C GLU A 79 -17.69 -19.17 28.34
N PHE A 80 -16.53 -19.78 28.05
CA PHE A 80 -15.38 -19.68 28.94
C PHE A 80 -14.86 -18.24 29.03
N GLN A 81 -14.12 -17.92 30.10
CA GLN A 81 -13.58 -16.58 30.30
C GLN A 81 -12.75 -16.16 29.07
N GLN A 82 -13.05 -14.99 28.52
CA GLN A 82 -12.38 -14.42 27.33
C GLN A 82 -12.49 -15.28 26.06
N GLU A 83 -13.49 -16.16 25.99
CA GLU A 83 -13.83 -16.86 24.75
C GLU A 83 -14.47 -15.89 23.74
N ILE A 84 -13.90 -15.83 22.53
CA ILE A 84 -14.41 -15.05 21.42
C ILE A 84 -14.29 -15.89 20.15
N ASN A 85 -15.29 -15.79 19.27
CA ASN A 85 -15.20 -16.36 17.93
C ASN A 85 -14.26 -15.52 17.05
N LEU A 86 -12.96 -15.76 17.18
CA LEU A 86 -11.91 -15.00 16.51
C LEU A 86 -11.95 -15.16 14.98
N GLU A 87 -12.37 -16.32 14.46
CA GLU A 87 -12.52 -16.51 13.01
C GLU A 87 -13.53 -15.52 12.43
N ARG A 88 -14.67 -15.34 13.10
CA ARG A 88 -15.70 -14.38 12.69
C ARG A 88 -15.28 -12.93 12.91
N VAL A 89 -14.53 -12.64 13.98
CA VAL A 89 -14.06 -11.27 14.25
C VAL A 89 -13.10 -10.80 13.18
N PHE A 90 -12.16 -11.65 12.76
CA PHE A 90 -11.12 -11.26 11.81
C PHE A 90 -11.48 -11.48 10.34
N SER A 91 -12.62 -12.11 10.02
CA SER A 91 -12.97 -12.50 8.64
C SER A 91 -13.10 -11.32 7.68
N ASP A 92 -13.39 -10.12 8.19
CA ASP A 92 -13.49 -8.90 7.36
C ASP A 92 -12.12 -8.28 7.10
N VAL A 93 -11.28 -8.15 8.13
CA VAL A 93 -9.99 -7.46 8.05
C VAL A 93 -8.89 -8.30 7.38
N ALA A 94 -8.95 -9.63 7.50
CA ALA A 94 -7.89 -10.52 7.06
C ALA A 94 -8.22 -11.29 5.78
N VAL A 95 -7.22 -11.43 4.91
CA VAL A 95 -7.30 -12.24 3.68
C VAL A 95 -7.25 -13.74 3.95
N PHE A 96 -6.86 -14.12 5.16
CA PHE A 96 -6.79 -15.50 5.62
C PHE A 96 -6.95 -15.52 7.14
N VAL A 97 -7.88 -16.34 7.65
CA VAL A 97 -8.05 -16.60 9.07
C VAL A 97 -8.19 -18.09 9.27
N GLN A 98 -7.38 -18.68 10.15
CA GLN A 98 -7.47 -20.10 10.42
C GLN A 98 -7.12 -20.42 11.87
N THR A 99 -8.00 -21.17 12.54
CA THR A 99 -7.70 -21.79 13.83
C THR A 99 -6.89 -23.06 13.65
N VAL A 100 -5.76 -23.13 14.35
CA VAL A 100 -4.93 -24.33 14.46
C VAL A 100 -5.65 -25.34 15.34
N THR A 101 -5.73 -26.58 14.86
CA THR A 101 -6.52 -27.65 15.49
C THR A 101 -5.64 -28.79 16.01
N THR A 102 -4.41 -28.96 15.52
CA THR A 102 -3.42 -29.93 16.00
C THR A 102 -2.01 -29.34 15.87
N PRO A 103 -0.98 -29.87 16.58
CA PRO A 103 0.40 -29.41 16.42
C PRO A 103 0.89 -29.49 14.96
N MET A 104 0.58 -30.61 14.28
CA MET A 104 0.92 -30.84 12.87
C MET A 104 0.30 -29.82 11.91
N HIS A 105 -0.89 -29.29 12.25
CA HIS A 105 -1.58 -28.27 11.45
C HIS A 105 -0.81 -26.93 11.43
N THR A 106 -0.08 -26.62 12.50
CA THR A 106 0.62 -25.33 12.70
C THR A 106 1.53 -24.95 11.54
N GLN A 107 2.36 -25.89 11.07
CA GLN A 107 3.36 -25.60 10.03
C GLN A 107 2.70 -25.15 8.72
N LEU A 108 1.66 -25.88 8.29
CA LEU A 108 0.91 -25.54 7.08
C LEU A 108 0.18 -24.20 7.23
N VAL A 109 -0.46 -23.95 8.37
CA VAL A 109 -1.26 -22.73 8.59
C VAL A 109 -0.38 -21.49 8.60
N VAL A 110 0.76 -21.54 9.29
CA VAL A 110 1.69 -20.41 9.35
C VAL A 110 2.29 -20.14 7.97
N ASP A 111 2.74 -21.18 7.25
CA ASP A 111 3.24 -21.01 5.88
C ASP A 111 2.16 -20.44 4.95
N LYS A 112 0.93 -20.95 5.03
CA LYS A 112 -0.19 -20.44 4.23
C LYS A 112 -0.52 -18.99 4.59
N ALA A 113 -0.54 -18.63 5.87
CA ALA A 113 -0.77 -17.25 6.32
C ALA A 113 0.25 -16.28 5.72
N ILE A 114 1.55 -16.63 5.75
CA ILE A 114 2.62 -15.83 5.15
C ILE A 114 2.40 -15.69 3.63
N ARG A 115 2.08 -16.79 2.92
CA ARG A 115 1.81 -16.74 1.48
C ARG A 115 0.61 -15.86 1.16
N MET A 116 -0.48 -15.98 1.92
CA MET A 116 -1.70 -15.20 1.71
C MET A 116 -1.43 -13.71 1.96
N ALA A 117 -0.74 -13.38 3.06
CA ALA A 117 -0.37 -12.00 3.37
C ALA A 117 0.46 -11.37 2.25
N LYS A 118 1.46 -12.10 1.71
CA LYS A 118 2.27 -11.63 0.57
C LYS A 118 1.46 -11.51 -0.72
N ALA A 119 0.76 -12.57 -1.12
CA ALA A 119 0.09 -12.66 -2.41
C ALA A 119 -1.08 -11.67 -2.54
N TYR A 120 -1.84 -11.49 -1.47
CA TYR A 120 -2.99 -10.57 -1.44
C TYR A 120 -2.66 -9.22 -0.81
N ARG A 121 -1.42 -9.02 -0.36
CA ARG A 121 -0.92 -7.79 0.26
C ARG A 121 -1.86 -7.29 1.35
N GLY A 122 -2.05 -8.10 2.39
CA GLY A 122 -2.96 -7.77 3.48
C GLY A 122 -2.76 -8.63 4.73
N PRO A 123 -3.59 -8.44 5.76
CA PRO A 123 -3.47 -9.16 7.02
C PRO A 123 -3.86 -10.63 6.89
N ALA A 124 -3.10 -11.53 7.52
CA ALA A 124 -3.47 -12.93 7.74
C ALA A 124 -3.41 -13.25 9.23
N VAL A 125 -4.37 -14.02 9.73
CA VAL A 125 -4.53 -14.30 11.16
C VAL A 125 -4.45 -15.80 11.42
N VAL A 126 -3.54 -16.19 12.30
CA VAL A 126 -3.39 -17.55 12.80
C VAL A 126 -3.89 -17.59 14.23
N VAL A 127 -4.97 -18.32 14.49
CA VAL A 127 -5.52 -18.50 15.83
C VAL A 127 -4.93 -19.78 16.44
N LEU A 128 -4.20 -19.66 17.56
CA LEU A 128 -3.43 -20.74 18.17
C LEU A 128 -3.92 -21.04 19.61
N PRO A 129 -4.76 -22.09 19.79
CA PRO A 129 -5.23 -22.53 21.10
C PRO A 129 -4.12 -22.83 22.10
N ALA A 130 -4.30 -22.42 23.35
CA ALA A 130 -3.29 -22.52 24.41
C ALA A 130 -2.87 -23.96 24.72
N ASP A 131 -3.78 -24.93 24.61
CA ASP A 131 -3.46 -26.35 24.85
C ASP A 131 -2.53 -26.92 23.76
N ILE A 132 -2.68 -26.49 22.50
CA ILE A 132 -1.84 -26.94 21.39
C ILE A 132 -0.39 -26.49 21.55
N GLN A 133 -0.16 -25.30 22.11
CA GLN A 133 1.18 -24.71 22.26
C GLN A 133 2.12 -25.56 23.12
N ASN A 134 1.59 -26.47 23.95
CA ASN A 134 2.35 -27.33 24.86
C ASN A 134 2.42 -28.79 24.39
N LEU A 135 1.81 -29.14 23.26
CA LEU A 135 1.85 -30.48 22.72
C LEU A 135 3.10 -30.68 21.84
N GLU A 136 3.65 -31.88 21.87
CA GLU A 136 4.73 -32.26 20.96
C GLU A 136 4.21 -32.35 19.52
N MET A 137 5.02 -31.87 18.58
CA MET A 137 4.73 -31.96 17.15
C MET A 137 5.47 -33.15 16.56
N GLU A 138 4.70 -34.06 15.95
CA GLU A 138 5.23 -35.17 15.16
C GLU A 138 5.24 -34.79 13.67
N GLU A 139 6.19 -35.33 12.91
CA GLU A 139 6.23 -35.12 11.47
C GLU A 139 5.06 -35.83 10.78
N PRO A 140 4.28 -35.15 9.90
CA PRO A 140 3.13 -35.75 9.27
C PRO A 140 3.48 -36.93 8.37
N ALA A 141 2.74 -38.03 8.47
CA ALA A 141 2.79 -39.12 7.50
C ALA A 141 2.30 -38.66 6.10
N VAL A 142 2.61 -39.44 5.06
CA VAL A 142 2.09 -39.20 3.70
C VAL A 142 0.70 -39.82 3.61
N GLU A 143 -0.33 -39.02 3.85
CA GLU A 143 -1.73 -39.45 3.89
C GLU A 143 -2.66 -38.52 3.11
N HIS A 144 -3.86 -39.00 2.79
CA HIS A 144 -4.82 -38.29 1.93
C HIS A 144 -5.19 -36.87 2.40
N PHE A 145 -5.23 -36.65 3.72
CA PHE A 145 -5.62 -35.37 4.33
C PHE A 145 -4.42 -34.54 4.81
N VAL A 146 -3.19 -34.91 4.45
CA VAL A 146 -1.97 -34.19 4.83
C VAL A 146 -1.47 -33.35 3.66
N SER A 147 -1.61 -32.03 3.78
CA SER A 147 -0.97 -31.07 2.86
C SER A 147 0.38 -30.63 3.42
N ARG A 148 1.37 -30.49 2.54
CA ARG A 148 2.70 -29.96 2.87
C ARG A 148 3.00 -28.74 2.00
N SER A 149 3.70 -27.77 2.58
CA SER A 149 4.20 -26.61 1.86
C SER A 149 5.64 -26.84 1.35
N GLY A 150 5.98 -26.27 0.20
CA GLY A 150 7.32 -26.33 -0.41
C GLY A 150 7.99 -24.96 -0.52
N VAL A 151 9.09 -24.85 -1.28
CA VAL A 151 9.78 -23.56 -1.54
C VAL A 151 8.77 -22.53 -2.05
N GLY A 152 8.85 -21.32 -1.49
CA GLY A 152 7.75 -20.37 -1.31
C GLY A 152 7.26 -19.57 -2.53
N TYR A 153 6.73 -18.39 -2.25
CA TYR A 153 6.15 -17.45 -3.21
C TYR A 153 7.23 -16.86 -4.15
N VAL A 154 7.05 -17.03 -5.45
CA VAL A 154 7.85 -16.37 -6.50
C VAL A 154 7.09 -15.12 -6.93
N GLU A 155 7.76 -13.98 -6.87
CA GLU A 155 7.19 -12.70 -7.30
C GLU A 155 7.42 -12.56 -8.81
N ASP A 156 6.48 -13.06 -9.61
CA ASP A 156 6.49 -12.84 -11.06
C ASP A 156 5.94 -11.45 -11.37
N ARG A 157 6.68 -10.67 -12.15
CA ARG A 157 6.22 -9.35 -12.62
C ARG A 157 5.30 -9.55 -13.81
N LEU A 158 4.02 -9.30 -13.60
CA LEU A 158 2.99 -9.38 -14.61
C LEU A 158 3.13 -8.23 -15.61
N VAL A 159 3.24 -8.54 -16.90
CA VAL A 159 3.30 -7.55 -17.99
C VAL A 159 2.10 -7.74 -18.91
N PRO A 160 1.34 -6.68 -19.25
CA PRO A 160 0.27 -6.75 -20.23
C PRO A 160 0.77 -7.18 -21.61
N ASP A 161 -0.13 -7.74 -22.43
CA ASP A 161 0.22 -8.09 -23.80
C ASP A 161 0.45 -6.85 -24.69
N ASP A 162 1.22 -7.05 -25.76
CA ASP A 162 1.61 -6.00 -26.71
C ASP A 162 0.40 -5.28 -27.36
N SER A 163 -0.71 -5.99 -27.56
CA SER A 163 -1.91 -5.41 -28.15
C SER A 163 -2.63 -4.46 -27.20
N ALA A 164 -2.62 -4.75 -25.90
CA ALA A 164 -3.14 -3.87 -24.86
C ALA A 164 -2.24 -2.64 -24.70
N LEU A 165 -0.92 -2.83 -24.73
CA LEU A 165 0.06 -1.73 -24.70
C LEU A 165 -0.10 -0.80 -25.92
N ALA A 166 -0.26 -1.34 -27.12
CA ALA A 166 -0.50 -0.55 -28.33
C ALA A 166 -1.79 0.28 -28.24
N LYS A 167 -2.87 -0.28 -27.71
CA LYS A 167 -4.14 0.46 -27.48
C LYS A 167 -3.98 1.54 -26.42
N ALA A 168 -3.28 1.26 -25.32
CA ALA A 168 -2.98 2.27 -24.31
C ALA A 168 -2.17 3.42 -24.91
N ALA A 169 -1.15 3.12 -25.71
CA ALA A 169 -0.35 4.12 -26.40
C ALA A 169 -1.18 4.95 -27.40
N GLU A 170 -2.14 4.36 -28.11
CA GLU A 170 -3.07 5.11 -28.99
C GLU A 170 -3.85 6.17 -28.21
N VAL A 171 -4.37 5.81 -27.03
CA VAL A 171 -5.08 6.76 -26.15
C VAL A 171 -4.13 7.87 -25.70
N LEU A 172 -2.96 7.51 -25.18
CA LEU A 172 -2.00 8.46 -24.59
C LEU A 172 -1.38 9.40 -25.63
N ASN A 173 -0.99 8.88 -26.80
CA ASN A 173 -0.40 9.67 -27.89
C ASN A 173 -1.39 10.64 -28.54
N SER A 174 -2.70 10.46 -28.31
CA SER A 174 -3.72 11.39 -28.82
C SER A 174 -3.96 12.61 -27.94
N GLY A 175 -3.40 12.62 -26.73
CA GLY A 175 -3.62 13.67 -25.75
C GLY A 175 -2.73 14.89 -25.95
N GLU A 176 -3.29 16.09 -25.81
CA GLU A 176 -2.52 17.34 -25.82
C GLU A 176 -2.18 17.81 -24.40
N LYS A 177 -3.02 17.45 -23.42
CA LYS A 177 -2.84 17.82 -22.00
C LYS A 177 -2.88 16.57 -21.13
N VAL A 178 -1.77 15.84 -21.13
CA VAL A 178 -1.65 14.59 -20.39
C VAL A 178 -1.38 14.84 -18.90
N ALA A 179 -2.18 14.23 -18.04
CA ALA A 179 -1.96 14.17 -16.60
C ALA A 179 -1.67 12.72 -16.17
N MET A 180 -0.72 12.55 -15.27
CA MET A 180 -0.44 11.28 -14.61
C MET A 180 -0.85 11.37 -13.14
N LEU A 181 -1.57 10.37 -12.64
CA LEU A 181 -1.84 10.19 -11.21
C LEU A 181 -1.16 8.91 -10.73
N VAL A 182 -0.11 9.08 -9.92
CA VAL A 182 0.79 8.02 -9.50
C VAL A 182 0.53 7.65 -8.04
N GLY A 183 0.26 6.38 -7.78
CA GLY A 183 0.01 5.84 -6.45
C GLY A 183 1.16 4.98 -5.92
N GLN A 184 0.97 4.43 -4.72
CA GLN A 184 1.97 3.57 -4.07
C GLN A 184 2.30 2.30 -4.86
N GLY A 185 1.44 1.87 -5.78
CA GLY A 185 1.70 0.71 -6.65
C GLY A 185 2.86 0.93 -7.61
N ALA A 186 3.35 2.17 -7.76
CA ALA A 186 4.51 2.54 -8.56
C ALA A 186 5.81 2.71 -7.74
N ILE A 187 5.83 2.32 -6.46
CA ILE A 187 7.07 2.29 -5.67
C ILE A 187 8.12 1.43 -6.38
N GLY A 188 9.31 2.00 -6.62
CA GLY A 188 10.39 1.35 -7.37
C GLY A 188 10.36 1.57 -8.89
N ALA A 189 9.39 2.35 -9.39
CA ALA A 189 9.21 2.69 -10.81
C ALA A 189 9.44 4.19 -11.11
N THR A 190 10.21 4.90 -10.28
CA THR A 190 10.44 6.35 -10.40
C THR A 190 10.97 6.73 -11.78
N ASP A 191 12.00 6.04 -12.26
CA ASP A 191 12.64 6.36 -13.53
C ASP A 191 11.67 6.15 -14.70
N GLU A 192 10.93 5.05 -14.70
CA GLU A 192 9.93 4.76 -15.74
C GLU A 192 8.76 5.74 -15.73
N VAL A 193 8.32 6.18 -14.54
CA VAL A 193 7.29 7.22 -14.40
C VAL A 193 7.78 8.54 -15.01
N LEU A 194 9.02 8.93 -14.73
CA LEU A 194 9.60 10.17 -15.25
C LEU A 194 9.82 10.10 -16.76
N GLU A 195 10.32 8.98 -17.28
CA GLU A 195 10.54 8.80 -18.73
C GLU A 195 9.22 8.84 -19.51
N VAL A 196 8.15 8.23 -18.98
CA VAL A 196 6.81 8.32 -19.57
C VAL A 196 6.27 9.75 -19.51
N ALA A 197 6.47 10.45 -18.39
CA ALA A 197 6.04 11.84 -18.25
C ALA A 197 6.76 12.76 -19.26
N GLU A 198 8.08 12.60 -19.42
CA GLU A 198 8.89 13.36 -20.39
C GLU A 198 8.49 13.04 -21.83
N ARG A 199 8.23 11.77 -22.15
CA ARG A 199 7.81 11.35 -23.48
C ARG A 199 6.47 11.98 -23.87
N LEU A 200 5.51 12.00 -22.94
CA LEU A 200 4.16 12.51 -23.15
C LEU A 200 4.01 14.02 -22.90
N GLY A 201 5.08 14.72 -22.48
CA GLY A 201 4.97 16.11 -22.01
C GLY A 201 3.97 16.27 -20.86
N ALA A 202 3.84 15.24 -20.01
CA ALA A 202 2.78 15.13 -19.02
C ALA A 202 3.14 15.84 -17.70
N GLY A 203 2.11 16.35 -17.04
CA GLY A 203 2.19 16.70 -15.62
C GLY A 203 1.98 15.48 -14.73
N VAL A 204 2.63 15.46 -13.57
CA VAL A 204 2.54 14.33 -12.64
C VAL A 204 1.93 14.81 -11.32
N SER A 205 0.95 14.09 -10.80
CA SER A 205 0.44 14.22 -9.44
C SER A 205 0.55 12.87 -8.74
N THR A 206 0.64 12.88 -7.42
CA THR A 206 0.69 11.66 -6.61
C THR A 206 -0.57 11.51 -5.76
N ALA A 207 -1.02 10.28 -5.56
CA ALA A 207 -1.87 9.98 -4.41
C ALA A 207 -1.02 10.08 -3.12
N LEU A 208 -1.65 10.27 -1.96
CA LEU A 208 -0.91 10.51 -0.70
C LEU A 208 0.15 9.44 -0.40
N LEU A 209 -0.22 8.15 -0.46
CA LEU A 209 0.71 7.04 -0.25
C LEU A 209 1.74 6.87 -1.38
N GLY A 210 1.47 7.47 -2.54
CA GLY A 210 2.38 7.52 -3.68
C GLY A 210 3.38 8.68 -3.63
N LYS A 211 3.32 9.57 -2.62
CA LYS A 211 4.20 10.76 -2.51
C LYS A 211 5.69 10.44 -2.67
N GLN A 212 6.13 9.29 -2.16
CA GLN A 212 7.52 8.85 -2.22
C GLN A 212 7.98 8.37 -3.61
N VAL A 213 7.06 8.13 -4.55
CA VAL A 213 7.39 7.57 -5.87
C VAL A 213 8.10 8.61 -6.73
N VAL A 214 7.69 9.87 -6.65
CA VAL A 214 8.20 10.95 -7.51
C VAL A 214 8.86 12.00 -6.62
N PRO A 215 10.14 12.34 -6.87
CA PRO A 215 10.83 13.39 -6.11
C PRO A 215 10.07 14.72 -6.13
N GLY A 216 10.09 15.42 -5.00
CA GLY A 216 9.30 16.65 -4.82
C GLY A 216 9.84 17.86 -5.58
N ASP A 217 11.04 17.78 -6.12
CA ASP A 217 11.77 18.84 -6.83
C ASP A 217 11.66 18.74 -8.36
N ILE A 218 10.95 17.75 -8.88
CA ILE A 218 10.61 17.65 -10.30
C ILE A 218 9.64 18.79 -10.66
N ALA A 219 10.03 19.64 -11.61
CA ALA A 219 9.30 20.88 -11.90
C ALA A 219 7.83 20.67 -12.31
N TYR A 220 7.53 19.58 -13.01
CA TYR A 220 6.19 19.20 -13.44
C TYR A 220 5.49 18.19 -12.51
N HIS A 221 6.06 17.93 -11.33
CA HIS A 221 5.39 17.19 -10.27
C HIS A 221 4.59 18.16 -9.41
N THR A 222 3.27 18.07 -9.56
CA THR A 222 2.28 18.91 -8.87
C THR A 222 2.00 18.49 -7.43
N GLN A 223 2.83 17.64 -6.82
CA GLN A 223 2.61 17.06 -5.48
C GLN A 223 1.33 16.22 -5.40
N GLN A 224 0.65 16.21 -4.26
CA GLN A 224 -0.49 15.33 -4.00
C GLN A 224 -1.78 15.93 -4.57
N LEU A 225 -2.70 15.05 -5.00
CA LEU A 225 -4.10 15.41 -5.31
C LEU A 225 -4.99 15.27 -4.06
N GLY A 226 -6.09 16.02 -4.02
CA GLY A 226 -7.14 15.91 -3.00
C GLY A 226 -7.19 17.10 -2.05
N LEU A 227 -7.96 16.97 -0.96
CA LEU A 227 -8.14 18.03 0.04
C LEU A 227 -6.82 18.50 0.67
N LEU A 228 -5.89 17.56 0.87
CA LEU A 228 -4.54 17.81 1.41
C LEU A 228 -3.51 18.09 0.31
N GLY A 229 -3.97 18.18 -0.94
CA GLY A 229 -3.14 18.32 -2.13
C GLY A 229 -2.77 19.76 -2.45
N SER A 230 -2.25 19.94 -3.66
CA SER A 230 -1.89 21.26 -4.19
C SER A 230 -2.96 21.82 -5.11
N ARG A 231 -2.98 23.15 -5.25
CA ARG A 231 -3.83 23.82 -6.23
C ARG A 231 -3.45 23.43 -7.68
N PRO A 232 -2.16 23.38 -8.08
CA PRO A 232 -1.78 22.91 -9.41
C PRO A 232 -2.21 21.47 -9.72
N SER A 233 -2.20 20.56 -8.74
CA SER A 233 -2.71 19.19 -8.92
C SER A 233 -4.20 19.20 -9.30
N TYR A 234 -5.00 20.01 -8.59
CA TYR A 234 -6.42 20.14 -8.89
C TYR A 234 -6.65 20.77 -10.27
N ASP A 235 -6.01 21.90 -10.56
CA ASP A 235 -6.19 22.62 -11.83
C ASP A 235 -5.73 21.76 -13.02
N MET A 236 -4.66 20.98 -12.88
CA MET A 236 -4.21 19.99 -13.86
C MET A 236 -5.29 18.94 -14.15
N MET A 237 -5.89 18.34 -13.12
CA MET A 237 -6.97 17.35 -13.30
C MET A 237 -8.24 17.97 -13.91
N GLN A 238 -8.55 19.23 -13.60
CA GLN A 238 -9.71 19.92 -14.17
C GLN A 238 -9.52 20.39 -15.61
N THR A 239 -8.32 20.31 -16.16
CA THR A 239 -8.02 20.84 -17.50
C THR A 239 -7.32 19.86 -18.44
N CYS A 240 -6.89 18.70 -17.95
CA CYS A 240 -6.33 17.63 -18.76
C CYS A 240 -7.38 17.00 -19.68
N ASP A 241 -6.95 16.55 -20.85
CA ASP A 241 -7.76 15.79 -21.81
C ASP A 241 -7.43 14.29 -21.83
N THR A 242 -6.35 13.90 -21.15
CA THR A 242 -5.86 12.53 -21.11
C THR A 242 -5.28 12.23 -19.72
N LEU A 243 -5.66 11.10 -19.14
CA LEU A 243 -5.28 10.70 -17.79
C LEU A 243 -4.63 9.31 -17.79
N LEU A 244 -3.42 9.23 -17.24
CA LEU A 244 -2.75 7.97 -16.96
C LEU A 244 -2.73 7.71 -15.44
N LEU A 245 -3.51 6.74 -15.00
CA LEU A 245 -3.55 6.25 -13.62
C LEU A 245 -2.49 5.15 -13.45
N VAL A 246 -1.52 5.32 -12.55
CA VAL A 246 -0.44 4.34 -12.34
C VAL A 246 -0.43 3.85 -10.89
N GLY A 247 -0.83 2.60 -10.67
CA GLY A 247 -0.74 1.93 -9.37
C GLY A 247 -1.47 2.69 -8.25
N THR A 248 -2.62 3.29 -8.58
CA THR A 248 -3.36 4.19 -7.69
C THR A 248 -4.80 3.72 -7.48
N ASN A 249 -5.27 3.85 -6.25
CA ASN A 249 -6.66 3.66 -5.87
C ASN A 249 -7.22 4.94 -5.20
N PHE A 250 -6.81 6.10 -5.70
CA PHE A 250 -7.20 7.41 -5.17
C PHE A 250 -8.73 7.49 -4.99
N PRO A 251 -9.23 7.75 -3.76
CA PRO A 251 -10.62 7.46 -3.44
C PRO A 251 -11.60 8.61 -3.74
N TYR A 252 -11.10 9.83 -3.94
CA TYR A 252 -11.92 11.05 -3.98
C TYR A 252 -12.25 11.48 -5.42
N GLY A 253 -13.35 10.97 -5.96
CA GLY A 253 -13.74 11.18 -7.36
C GLY A 253 -13.96 12.65 -7.74
N GLU A 254 -14.29 13.52 -6.78
CA GLU A 254 -14.51 14.95 -7.00
C GLU A 254 -13.25 15.74 -7.38
N PHE A 255 -12.06 15.17 -7.16
CA PHE A 255 -10.78 15.76 -7.58
C PHE A 255 -10.24 15.19 -8.89
N LEU A 256 -10.86 14.12 -9.41
CA LEU A 256 -10.53 13.58 -10.73
C LEU A 256 -11.16 14.46 -11.82
N PRO A 257 -10.74 14.32 -13.09
CA PRO A 257 -11.42 14.98 -14.19
C PRO A 257 -12.91 14.62 -14.19
N PRO A 258 -13.82 15.52 -14.58
CA PRO A 258 -15.19 15.16 -14.92
C PRO A 258 -15.25 13.99 -15.91
N THR A 259 -16.24 13.11 -15.75
CA THR A 259 -16.46 11.99 -16.67
C THR A 259 -16.68 12.50 -18.09
N GLY A 260 -15.89 11.98 -19.04
CA GLY A 260 -15.94 12.37 -20.45
C GLY A 260 -15.08 13.58 -20.81
N GLN A 261 -14.43 14.23 -19.83
CA GLN A 261 -13.43 15.27 -20.12
C GLN A 261 -12.12 14.65 -20.61
N ALA A 262 -11.62 13.62 -19.91
CA ALA A 262 -10.34 13.02 -20.18
C ALA A 262 -10.48 11.58 -20.67
N ARG A 263 -9.74 11.23 -21.72
CA ARG A 263 -9.51 9.83 -22.10
C ARG A 263 -8.56 9.21 -21.09
N ALA A 264 -8.78 7.95 -20.68
CA ALA A 264 -7.99 7.41 -19.57
C ALA A 264 -7.46 5.99 -19.77
N VAL A 265 -6.24 5.79 -19.28
CA VAL A 265 -5.58 4.49 -19.17
C VAL A 265 -5.24 4.24 -17.70
N GLN A 266 -5.43 3.01 -17.22
CA GLN A 266 -5.03 2.62 -15.87
C GLN A 266 -4.11 1.41 -15.88
N ILE A 267 -3.04 1.50 -15.10
CA ILE A 267 -2.13 0.39 -14.78
C ILE A 267 -2.35 0.01 -13.30
N ASP A 268 -2.68 -1.24 -13.02
CA ASP A 268 -2.79 -1.75 -11.65
C ASP A 268 -2.43 -3.24 -11.57
N LEU A 269 -1.78 -3.64 -10.49
CA LEU A 269 -1.43 -5.04 -10.22
C LEU A 269 -2.67 -5.84 -9.76
N SER A 270 -3.66 -5.15 -9.18
CA SER A 270 -4.89 -5.74 -8.68
C SER A 270 -6.03 -5.50 -9.68
N PRO A 271 -6.56 -6.54 -10.34
CA PRO A 271 -7.58 -6.37 -11.37
C PRO A 271 -8.90 -5.83 -10.81
N ARG A 272 -9.13 -5.91 -9.49
CA ARG A 272 -10.33 -5.39 -8.82
C ARG A 272 -10.41 -3.86 -8.79
N HIS A 273 -9.29 -3.16 -9.01
CA HIS A 273 -9.24 -1.69 -8.98
C HIS A 273 -9.39 -1.06 -10.36
N LEU A 274 -9.24 -1.85 -11.43
CA LEU A 274 -9.24 -1.37 -12.82
C LEU A 274 -10.60 -0.76 -13.20
N GLY A 275 -10.59 0.49 -13.66
CA GLY A 275 -11.75 1.24 -14.13
C GLY A 275 -12.76 1.66 -13.07
N ILE A 276 -12.49 1.46 -11.78
CA ILE A 276 -13.48 1.71 -10.72
C ILE A 276 -13.49 3.18 -10.24
N ARG A 277 -12.35 3.88 -10.33
CA ARG A 277 -12.21 5.27 -9.89
C ARG A 277 -12.52 6.28 -10.99
N TYR A 278 -12.25 5.90 -12.23
CA TYR A 278 -12.53 6.70 -13.42
C TYR A 278 -12.84 5.75 -14.58
N PRO A 279 -13.77 6.09 -15.50
CA PRO A 279 -14.10 5.24 -16.65
C PRO A 279 -12.96 5.23 -17.67
N THR A 280 -11.99 4.36 -17.45
CA THR A 280 -10.81 4.16 -18.30
C THR A 280 -11.16 3.39 -19.59
N GLU A 281 -10.60 3.83 -20.71
CA GLU A 281 -10.73 3.17 -22.00
C GLU A 281 -9.85 1.91 -22.08
N VAL A 282 -8.68 1.93 -21.45
CA VAL A 282 -7.75 0.80 -21.44
C VAL A 282 -7.29 0.51 -20.01
N ASN A 283 -7.45 -0.75 -19.62
CA ASN A 283 -7.03 -1.28 -18.32
C ASN A 283 -5.88 -2.25 -18.52
N LEU A 284 -4.71 -1.89 -18.00
CA LEU A 284 -3.48 -2.66 -18.06
C LEU A 284 -3.28 -3.38 -16.72
N TRP A 285 -3.62 -4.68 -16.69
CA TRP A 285 -3.35 -5.51 -15.52
C TRP A 285 -1.87 -5.91 -15.49
N GLY A 286 -1.10 -5.28 -14.62
CA GLY A 286 0.35 -5.46 -14.59
C GLY A 286 1.05 -4.72 -13.47
N ASP A 287 2.29 -5.10 -13.22
CA ASP A 287 3.21 -4.36 -12.36
C ASP A 287 3.56 -3.01 -13.01
N ALA A 288 3.54 -1.93 -12.23
CA ALA A 288 3.70 -0.57 -12.75
C ALA A 288 5.04 -0.38 -13.47
N LYS A 289 6.15 -0.85 -12.87
CA LYS A 289 7.50 -0.68 -13.42
C LYS A 289 7.63 -1.34 -14.79
N THR A 290 7.31 -2.63 -14.85
CA THR A 290 7.46 -3.43 -16.07
C THR A 290 6.45 -3.04 -17.14
N THR A 291 5.24 -2.64 -16.75
CA THR A 291 4.23 -2.13 -17.69
C THR A 291 4.65 -0.79 -18.31
N LEU A 292 5.12 0.17 -17.51
CA LEU A 292 5.61 1.45 -18.03
C LEU A 292 6.83 1.25 -18.94
N SER A 293 7.77 0.38 -18.55
CA SER A 293 8.92 -0.01 -19.40
C SER A 293 8.49 -0.57 -20.75
N ALA A 294 7.48 -1.46 -20.75
CA ALA A 294 6.96 -2.06 -21.97
C ALA A 294 6.12 -1.09 -22.80
N LEU A 295 5.50 -0.09 -22.18
CA LEU A 295 4.71 0.94 -22.85
C LEU A 295 5.57 1.99 -23.57
N LEU A 296 6.70 2.38 -22.98
CA LEU A 296 7.60 3.44 -23.47
C LEU A 296 7.94 3.37 -24.97
N PRO A 297 8.26 2.19 -25.56
CA PRO A 297 8.54 2.06 -26.99
C PRO A 297 7.36 2.44 -27.91
N HIS A 298 6.13 2.40 -27.40
CA HIS A 298 4.91 2.71 -28.16
C HIS A 298 4.52 4.20 -28.07
N LEU A 299 5.15 4.96 -27.16
CA LEU A 299 4.83 6.36 -26.90
C LEU A 299 5.60 7.30 -27.83
N GLN A 300 4.89 8.29 -28.37
CA GLN A 300 5.44 9.34 -29.23
C GLN A 300 5.93 10.51 -28.39
N GLN A 301 6.95 11.23 -28.87
CA GLN A 301 7.43 12.43 -28.19
C GLN A 301 6.46 13.58 -28.41
N HIS A 302 5.89 14.10 -27.33
CA HIS A 302 5.06 15.31 -27.33
C HIS A 302 5.91 16.55 -27.08
N ASP A 303 5.35 17.72 -27.37
CA ASP A 303 5.95 18.98 -26.94
C ASP A 303 5.80 19.19 -25.43
N THR A 304 6.58 20.11 -24.88
CA THR A 304 6.63 20.38 -23.44
C THR A 304 5.75 21.56 -23.02
N ALA A 305 4.98 22.20 -23.92
CA ALA A 305 4.29 23.45 -23.59
C ALA A 305 3.29 23.28 -22.44
N TRP A 306 2.58 22.15 -22.41
CA TRP A 306 1.72 21.77 -21.29
C TRP A 306 2.52 21.58 -19.99
N GLN A 307 3.58 20.78 -20.04
CA GLN A 307 4.47 20.52 -18.90
C GLN A 307 5.12 21.79 -18.33
N ASP A 308 5.57 22.69 -19.21
CA ASP A 308 6.17 23.99 -18.87
C ASP A 308 5.17 24.89 -18.14
N SER A 309 3.91 24.91 -18.60
CA SER A 309 2.84 25.67 -17.92
C SER A 309 2.52 25.13 -16.51
N ILE A 310 2.71 23.83 -16.29
CA ILE A 310 2.55 23.21 -14.97
C ILE A 310 3.72 23.60 -14.07
N ALA A 311 4.93 23.58 -14.61
CA ALA A 311 6.12 24.02 -13.90
C ALA A 311 6.02 25.49 -13.45
N GLU A 312 5.43 26.36 -14.29
CA GLU A 312 5.10 27.74 -13.91
C GLU A 312 4.12 27.80 -12.72
N GLN A 313 3.01 27.06 -12.80
CA GLN A 313 2.02 27.00 -11.71
C GLN A 313 2.61 26.48 -10.40
N MET A 314 3.54 25.51 -10.47
CA MET A 314 4.23 24.99 -9.29
C MET A 314 5.17 26.01 -8.67
N ARG A 315 5.93 26.77 -9.48
CA ARG A 315 6.77 27.86 -8.96
C ARG A 315 5.93 28.90 -8.21
N ASP A 316 4.79 29.28 -8.76
CA ASP A 316 3.88 30.23 -8.10
C ASP A 316 3.28 29.65 -6.81
N TRP A 317 2.91 28.37 -6.83
CA TRP A 317 2.37 27.65 -5.68
C TRP A 317 3.38 27.51 -4.53
N ASP A 318 4.63 27.19 -4.84
CA ASP A 318 5.69 27.06 -3.84
C ASP A 318 6.01 28.43 -3.19
N ALA A 319 6.10 29.49 -4.00
CA ALA A 319 6.27 30.85 -3.50
C ALA A 319 5.11 31.28 -2.58
N GLU A 320 3.87 30.89 -2.92
CA GLU A 320 2.72 31.14 -2.06
C GLU A 320 2.80 30.34 -0.75
N ASN A 321 3.16 29.06 -0.80
CA ASN A 321 3.31 28.24 0.40
C ASN A 321 4.37 28.79 1.36
N ASP A 322 5.50 29.23 0.85
CA ASP A 322 6.55 29.87 1.64
C ASP A 322 6.03 31.14 2.31
N ARG A 323 5.32 32.00 1.55
CA ARG A 323 4.72 33.22 2.10
C ARG A 323 3.70 32.91 3.20
N VAL A 324 2.82 31.94 2.98
CA VAL A 324 1.80 31.52 3.96
C VAL A 324 2.48 30.93 5.20
N ALA A 325 3.54 30.13 5.05
CA ALA A 325 4.30 29.58 6.16
C ALA A 325 4.94 30.67 7.04
N GLN A 326 5.31 31.83 6.47
CA GLN A 326 5.84 32.96 7.24
C GLN A 326 4.76 33.85 7.89
N THR A 327 3.47 33.59 7.66
CA THR A 327 2.38 34.36 8.29
C THR A 327 2.39 34.17 9.80
N LYS A 328 2.33 35.28 10.55
CA LYS A 328 2.31 35.26 12.02
C LYS A 328 1.02 34.62 12.54
N ALA A 329 1.15 33.77 13.55
CA ALA A 329 0.04 33.20 14.31
C ALA A 329 0.46 33.07 15.79
N ASP A 330 -0.52 32.86 16.67
CA ASP A 330 -0.34 32.66 18.11
C ASP A 330 -0.90 31.28 18.49
N PRO A 331 -0.09 30.34 19.02
CA PRO A 331 1.33 30.49 19.37
C PRO A 331 2.30 30.40 18.19
N ILE A 332 2.01 29.61 17.15
CA ILE A 332 2.84 29.48 15.95
C ILE A 332 2.02 28.96 14.78
N ASN A 333 2.38 29.36 13.56
CA ASN A 333 1.78 28.81 12.35
C ASN A 333 2.36 27.40 12.09
N PRO A 334 1.53 26.35 12.03
CA PRO A 334 2.02 24.98 11.88
C PRO A 334 2.82 24.76 10.58
N ARG A 335 2.46 25.46 9.49
CA ARG A 335 3.22 25.36 8.22
C ARG A 335 4.67 25.81 8.40
N ARG A 336 4.91 26.84 9.22
CA ARG A 336 6.27 27.32 9.53
C ARG A 336 7.13 26.23 10.16
N VAL A 337 6.53 25.42 11.03
CA VAL A 337 7.23 24.32 11.72
C VAL A 337 7.74 23.32 10.69
N PHE A 338 6.87 22.88 9.77
CA PHE A 338 7.24 21.90 8.75
C PHE A 338 8.22 22.45 7.71
N THR A 339 8.02 23.68 7.20
CA THR A 339 8.98 24.31 6.27
C THR A 339 10.36 24.43 6.91
N THR A 340 10.45 24.83 8.18
CA THR A 340 11.73 24.94 8.90
C THR A 340 12.34 23.58 9.20
N LEU A 341 11.50 22.56 9.45
CA LEU A 341 11.95 21.19 9.70
C LEU A 341 12.56 20.58 8.44
N ASN A 342 11.97 20.80 7.26
CA ASN A 342 12.48 20.29 5.99
C ASN A 342 13.96 20.63 5.76
N ASP A 343 14.37 21.86 6.06
CA ASP A 343 15.78 22.31 5.93
C ASP A 343 16.76 21.60 6.89
N LYS A 344 16.23 20.92 7.92
CA LYS A 344 17.01 20.28 8.99
C LYS A 344 16.97 18.76 8.91
N LEU A 345 16.08 18.18 8.12
CA LEU A 345 15.95 16.74 8.00
C LEU A 345 17.12 16.16 7.19
N PRO A 346 17.71 15.04 7.63
CA PRO A 346 18.61 14.25 6.79
C PRO A 346 17.90 13.80 5.51
N GLN A 347 18.64 13.64 4.42
CA GLN A 347 18.09 13.20 3.12
C GLN A 347 17.39 11.83 3.19
N ASN A 348 17.79 10.97 4.12
CA ASN A 348 17.25 9.62 4.30
C ASN A 348 16.32 9.51 5.53
N ALA A 349 15.73 10.61 5.97
CA ALA A 349 14.80 10.59 7.09
C ALA A 349 13.54 9.78 6.76
N ILE A 350 13.11 8.92 7.69
CA ILE A 350 11.81 8.27 7.64
C ILE A 350 10.84 9.15 8.44
N ILE A 351 9.77 9.58 7.80
CA ILE A 351 8.75 10.43 8.41
C ILE A 351 7.45 9.64 8.57
N THR A 352 6.94 9.63 9.80
CA THR A 352 5.60 9.13 10.12
C THR A 352 4.75 10.31 10.57
N ALA A 353 3.54 10.42 10.06
CA ALA A 353 2.58 11.43 10.48
C ALA A 353 1.34 10.73 11.06
N ASP A 354 0.84 11.28 12.16
CA ASP A 354 -0.46 10.88 12.70
C ASP A 354 -1.59 11.44 11.81
N ALA A 355 -2.79 10.90 11.94
CA ALA A 355 -3.95 11.43 11.24
C ALA A 355 -4.40 12.75 11.90
N GLY A 356 -4.44 13.86 11.16
CA GLY A 356 -4.89 15.16 11.69
C GLY A 356 -4.70 16.35 10.78
#